data_AF-A0AAV5G536-F1
#
_entry.id   AF-A0AAV5G536-F1
#
_cell.length_a   1.000
_cell.length_b   1.000
_cell.length_c   1.000
_cell.angle_alpha   90.00
_cell.angle_beta   90.00
_cell.angle_gamma   90.00
#
_symmetry.space_group_name_H-M   'P 1'
#
loop_
_entity.id
_entity.type
_entity.pdbx_description
1 polymer ?
#
loop_
_entity_poly.entity_id
_entity_poly.type
_entity_poly.pdbx_seq_one_letter_code
_entity_poly.pdbx_strand_id
1 'polypeptide(L)'
;MRLITAAGRKRPRRARETNAPVPTGSTSIYDLADELLELVFLHLSSPVCLVRAAAACRPWRRVIAAHGFLRRFRSLHGPHVLGHFNAGAKTQFVSASSPPGEVSLHVRSRLSHDFLANFYGLYLTDCRYGLLAFVHNKTSIVVCDPWTRQYRLLMPPLELKLDFPCYGAFLLDADETGTTSHMSNFRVLCVSFFVNKHGGMGRTSVSVSVFSATDNRWLSLATTNVDAGVVAAAILFLSILHTSKFFAGRVGGSLFWSFNGTTVIQVNESTGAFSSFFMSLGPAGVDDRGMDRGKVRAVVHKDSRTVRVVCIVEKELVVLQLMQGRGVCKQEKRVDLFQLCNVEEGPGRPWHFLELISDETVAPGCIMLSPNQKCSWMFLVDVETMEVERIEKRYWHKRQMLPYELPWPPTIKACL
;
A
#
# COMPACT_ATOMS: atom_id res chain seq x y z
N MET A 1 -3.57 -63.88 -75.14
CA MET A 1 -4.67 -64.12 -74.17
C MET A 1 -5.89 -63.35 -74.66
N ARG A 2 -7.01 -64.03 -74.96
CA ARG A 2 -8.27 -63.45 -75.46
C ARG A 2 -9.05 -62.75 -74.33
N LEU A 3 -9.80 -61.69 -74.68
CA LEU A 3 -11.17 -61.28 -74.25
C LEU A 3 -11.32 -59.76 -74.59
N ILE A 4 -12.05 -59.31 -75.65
CA ILE A 4 -13.52 -59.10 -75.76
C ILE A 4 -13.99 -58.13 -74.65
N THR A 5 -14.62 -56.94 -74.80
CA THR A 5 -15.65 -56.33 -75.68
C THR A 5 -15.72 -54.82 -75.30
N ALA A 6 -15.81 -53.83 -76.21
CA ALA A 6 -16.98 -53.30 -76.95
C ALA A 6 -17.71 -52.08 -76.31
N ALA A 7 -18.11 -51.18 -77.23
CA ALA A 7 -19.22 -50.22 -77.19
C ALA A 7 -19.06 -48.89 -76.42
N GLY A 8 -18.92 -47.81 -77.19
CA GLY A 8 -19.09 -46.44 -76.70
C GLY A 8 -20.55 -46.01 -76.56
N ARG A 9 -20.78 -44.92 -75.83
CA ARG A 9 -21.99 -44.08 -75.98
C ARG A 9 -21.73 -42.64 -75.53
N LYS A 10 -22.08 -41.76 -76.46
CA LYS A 10 -22.30 -40.29 -76.48
C LYS A 10 -22.41 -39.55 -75.14
N ARG A 11 -21.72 -38.38 -75.10
CA ARG A 11 -21.96 -37.24 -74.19
C ARG A 11 -23.43 -36.79 -74.20
N PRO A 12 -23.95 -36.29 -73.07
CA PRO A 12 -24.86 -35.16 -73.05
C PRO A 12 -24.18 -33.90 -72.49
N ARG A 13 -24.48 -32.77 -73.13
CA ARG A 13 -24.09 -31.42 -72.75
C ARG A 13 -24.96 -30.93 -71.58
N ARG A 14 -24.29 -30.41 -70.56
CA ARG A 14 -24.61 -29.22 -69.73
C ARG A 14 -26.03 -29.11 -69.15
N ALA A 15 -26.14 -29.34 -67.85
CA ALA A 15 -27.12 -28.65 -67.00
C ALA A 15 -26.37 -27.76 -66.01
N ARG A 16 -26.85 -26.52 -65.89
CA ARG A 16 -26.39 -25.44 -65.01
C ARG A 16 -26.40 -25.92 -63.56
N GLU A 17 -25.23 -25.99 -62.92
CA GLU A 17 -25.19 -26.01 -61.44
C GLU A 17 -25.41 -24.58 -60.96
N THR A 18 -26.65 -24.38 -60.51
CA THR A 18 -27.16 -23.25 -59.77
C THR A 18 -26.30 -22.98 -58.55
N ASN A 19 -25.98 -21.71 -58.31
CA ASN A 19 -25.27 -21.19 -57.13
C ASN A 19 -25.70 -21.94 -55.85
N ALA A 20 -24.83 -22.79 -55.32
CA ALA A 20 -24.93 -23.22 -53.94
C ALA A 20 -24.61 -22.00 -53.04
N PRO A 21 -25.39 -21.73 -51.97
CA PRO A 21 -24.98 -20.73 -51.00
C PRO A 21 -23.64 -21.17 -50.41
N VAL A 22 -22.64 -20.29 -50.47
CA VAL A 22 -21.44 -20.43 -49.64
C VAL A 22 -21.94 -20.62 -48.21
N PRO A 23 -21.58 -21.69 -47.49
CA PRO A 23 -21.90 -21.76 -46.09
C PRO A 23 -21.15 -20.58 -45.45
N THR A 24 -21.88 -19.57 -45.01
CA THR A 24 -21.38 -18.59 -44.04
C THR A 24 -20.93 -19.42 -42.84
N GLY A 25 -19.63 -19.69 -42.78
CA GLY A 25 -19.02 -20.38 -41.66
C GLY A 25 -19.47 -19.66 -40.39
N SER A 26 -19.82 -20.44 -39.36
CA SER A 26 -20.16 -19.89 -38.06
C SER A 26 -19.04 -18.97 -37.61
N THR A 27 -19.28 -17.65 -37.60
CA THR A 27 -18.32 -16.68 -37.07
C THR A 27 -18.11 -16.99 -35.60
N SER A 28 -16.90 -17.41 -35.27
CA SER A 28 -16.50 -17.72 -33.91
C SER A 28 -15.76 -16.53 -33.31
N ILE A 29 -15.68 -16.48 -31.99
CA ILE A 29 -14.89 -15.47 -31.27
C ILE A 29 -13.38 -15.55 -31.62
N TYR A 30 -12.95 -16.63 -32.27
CA TYR A 30 -11.61 -16.79 -32.83
C TYR A 30 -11.39 -16.01 -34.15
N ASP A 31 -12.45 -15.56 -34.81
CA ASP A 31 -12.40 -14.76 -36.03
C ASP A 31 -12.30 -13.25 -35.74
N LEU A 32 -12.34 -12.88 -34.45
CA LEU A 32 -12.31 -11.50 -34.00
C LEU A 32 -10.86 -10.98 -33.94
N ALA A 33 -10.64 -9.76 -34.45
CA ALA A 33 -9.34 -9.10 -34.37
C ALA A 33 -8.92 -8.84 -32.91
N ASP A 34 -7.61 -8.87 -32.65
CA ASP A 34 -7.04 -8.69 -31.31
C ASP A 34 -7.51 -7.39 -30.63
N GLU A 35 -7.69 -6.33 -31.39
CA GLU A 35 -8.15 -5.01 -30.92
C GLU A 35 -9.56 -5.08 -30.33
N LEU A 36 -10.45 -5.86 -30.95
CA LEU A 36 -11.82 -6.03 -30.49
C LEU A 36 -11.89 -7.00 -29.31
N LEU A 37 -11.07 -8.07 -29.30
CA LEU A 37 -10.90 -8.95 -28.14
C LEU A 37 -10.41 -8.17 -26.92
N GLU A 38 -9.44 -7.28 -27.14
CA GLU A 38 -8.94 -6.38 -26.11
C GLU A 38 -10.05 -5.50 -25.54
N LEU A 39 -10.85 -4.84 -26.38
CA LEU A 39 -11.97 -4.03 -25.90
C LEU A 39 -12.94 -4.87 -25.05
N VAL A 40 -13.28 -6.08 -25.48
CA VAL A 40 -14.14 -7.00 -24.71
C VAL A 40 -13.52 -7.31 -23.34
N PHE A 41 -12.23 -7.66 -23.29
CA PHE A 41 -11.56 -7.98 -22.03
C PHE A 41 -11.36 -6.76 -21.11
N LEU A 42 -11.26 -5.55 -21.66
CA LEU A 42 -11.22 -4.32 -20.88
C LEU A 42 -12.54 -4.05 -20.16
N HIS A 43 -13.67 -4.60 -20.61
CA HIS A 43 -14.95 -4.48 -19.88
C HIS A 43 -15.06 -5.46 -18.71
N LEU A 44 -14.15 -6.43 -18.58
CA LEU A 44 -14.15 -7.38 -17.47
C LEU A 44 -13.54 -6.74 -16.22
N SER A 45 -14.33 -5.97 -15.46
CA SER A 45 -13.88 -5.34 -14.20
C SER A 45 -13.44 -6.30 -13.10
N SER A 46 -13.68 -7.61 -13.27
CA SER A 46 -13.23 -8.64 -12.33
C SER A 46 -11.92 -9.28 -12.79
N PRO A 47 -10.83 -9.16 -12.01
CA PRO A 47 -9.57 -9.86 -12.27
C PRO A 47 -9.74 -11.37 -12.41
N VAL A 48 -10.64 -11.97 -11.63
CA VAL A 48 -10.93 -13.40 -11.68
C VAL A 48 -11.53 -13.80 -13.02
N CYS A 49 -12.46 -13.01 -13.56
CA CYS A 49 -13.03 -13.25 -14.88
C CYS A 49 -11.96 -13.12 -15.97
N LEU A 50 -11.06 -12.15 -15.83
CA LEU A 50 -9.95 -11.96 -16.74
C LEU A 50 -8.92 -13.11 -16.69
N VAL A 51 -8.61 -13.66 -15.50
CA VAL A 51 -7.80 -14.90 -15.38
C VAL A 51 -8.48 -16.07 -16.08
N ARG A 52 -9.80 -16.25 -15.86
CA ARG A 52 -10.56 -17.32 -16.49
C ARG A 52 -10.57 -17.20 -18.02
N ALA A 53 -10.70 -15.97 -18.54
CA ALA A 53 -10.57 -15.70 -19.97
C ALA A 53 -9.17 -16.04 -20.50
N ALA A 54 -8.11 -15.64 -19.79
CA ALA A 54 -6.74 -15.98 -20.17
C ALA A 54 -6.47 -17.50 -20.11
N ALA A 55 -7.17 -18.25 -19.26
CA ALA A 55 -7.07 -19.70 -19.16
C ALA A 55 -7.87 -20.45 -20.25
N ALA A 56 -8.82 -19.79 -20.92
CA ALA A 56 -9.70 -20.43 -21.88
C ALA A 56 -8.99 -20.85 -23.17
N CYS A 57 -8.11 -20.00 -23.72
CA CYS A 57 -7.36 -20.33 -24.93
C CYS A 57 -6.07 -19.48 -25.11
N ARG A 58 -5.16 -19.96 -25.96
CA ARG A 58 -3.87 -19.29 -26.25
C ARG A 58 -4.02 -17.89 -26.86
N PRO A 59 -4.92 -17.64 -27.83
CA PRO A 59 -5.12 -16.29 -28.38
C PRO A 59 -5.54 -15.26 -27.33
N TRP A 60 -6.51 -15.60 -26.48
CA TRP A 60 -6.98 -14.71 -25.42
C TRP A 60 -5.90 -14.46 -24.38
N ARG A 61 -5.18 -15.51 -23.99
CA ARG A 61 -4.01 -15.39 -23.10
C ARG A 61 -2.99 -14.40 -23.66
N ARG A 62 -2.70 -14.46 -24.96
CA ARG A 62 -1.74 -13.56 -25.63
C ARG A 62 -2.20 -12.10 -25.57
N VAL A 63 -3.48 -11.83 -25.86
CA VAL A 63 -4.06 -10.48 -25.78
C VAL A 63 -4.02 -9.96 -24.34
N ILE A 64 -4.48 -10.77 -23.38
CA ILE A 64 -4.55 -10.38 -21.96
C ILE A 64 -3.15 -10.21 -21.34
N ALA A 65 -2.17 -11.01 -21.76
CA ALA A 65 -0.79 -10.91 -21.28
C ALA A 65 0.01 -9.76 -21.95
N ALA A 66 -0.56 -9.07 -22.94
CA ALA A 66 0.12 -7.97 -23.61
C ALA A 66 0.31 -6.77 -22.67
N HIS A 67 1.50 -6.17 -22.67
CA HIS A 67 1.83 -5.03 -21.81
C HIS A 67 0.88 -3.85 -22.02
N GLY A 68 0.49 -3.58 -23.26
CA GLY A 68 -0.47 -2.51 -23.60
C GLY A 68 -1.84 -2.73 -22.99
N PHE A 69 -2.36 -3.95 -23.07
CA PHE A 69 -3.63 -4.36 -22.46
C PHE A 69 -3.58 -4.19 -20.94
N LEU A 70 -2.56 -4.75 -20.28
CA LEU A 70 -2.44 -4.69 -18.82
C LEU A 70 -2.34 -3.25 -18.30
N ARG A 71 -1.62 -2.38 -19.02
CA ARG A 71 -1.53 -0.96 -18.67
C ARG A 71 -2.90 -0.27 -18.78
N ARG A 72 -3.63 -0.51 -19.87
CA ARG A 72 -5.00 0.04 -20.04
C ARG A 72 -5.96 -0.49 -19.01
N PHE A 73 -5.91 -1.80 -18.73
CA PHE A 73 -6.73 -2.45 -17.73
C PHE A 73 -6.54 -1.83 -16.35
N ARG A 74 -5.29 -1.62 -15.90
CA ARG A 74 -4.99 -0.95 -14.62
C ARG A 74 -5.36 0.53 -14.58
N SER A 75 -5.33 1.20 -15.73
CA SER A 75 -5.75 2.60 -15.82
C SER A 75 -7.28 2.73 -15.75
N LEU A 76 -8.01 1.72 -16.22
CA LEU A 76 -9.47 1.72 -16.27
C LEU A 76 -10.08 1.14 -14.99
N HIS A 77 -9.47 0.08 -14.45
CA HIS A 77 -9.86 -0.60 -13.23
C HIS A 77 -8.85 -0.27 -12.15
N GLY A 78 -9.30 0.41 -11.10
CA GLY A 78 -8.48 0.72 -9.93
C GLY A 78 -7.85 -0.54 -9.30
N PRO A 79 -6.87 -0.37 -8.40
CA PRO A 79 -6.22 -1.51 -7.77
C PRO A 79 -7.24 -2.39 -7.03
N HIS A 80 -7.21 -3.69 -7.31
CA HIS A 80 -8.09 -4.65 -6.64
C HIS A 80 -7.48 -5.08 -5.31
N VAL A 81 -8.06 -4.57 -4.22
CA VAL A 81 -7.70 -4.94 -2.85
C VAL A 81 -8.29 -6.32 -2.56
N LEU A 82 -7.43 -7.32 -2.29
CA LEU A 82 -7.88 -8.66 -1.90
C LEU A 82 -8.21 -8.76 -0.43
N GLY A 83 -7.71 -7.82 0.36
CA GLY A 83 -7.79 -7.82 1.80
C GLY A 83 -6.68 -6.98 2.40
N HIS A 84 -6.44 -7.18 3.68
CA HIS A 84 -5.58 -6.31 4.48
C HIS A 84 -4.64 -7.12 5.35
N PHE A 85 -3.41 -6.65 5.50
CA PHE A 85 -2.45 -7.19 6.47
C PHE A 85 -2.47 -6.39 7.75
N ASN A 86 -2.54 -7.11 8.87
CA ASN A 86 -2.40 -6.54 10.19
C ASN A 86 -0.94 -6.19 10.50
N ALA A 87 -0.60 -4.91 10.60
CA ALA A 87 0.70 -4.46 11.08
C ALA A 87 0.76 -4.51 12.61
N GLY A 88 1.45 -5.52 13.13
CA GLY A 88 1.71 -5.74 14.56
C GLY A 88 2.62 -6.94 14.79
N ALA A 89 2.85 -7.31 16.05
CA ALA A 89 3.76 -8.42 16.41
C ALA A 89 3.37 -9.79 15.80
N LYS A 90 2.11 -9.94 15.37
CA LYS A 90 1.65 -11.06 14.54
C LYS A 90 0.97 -10.48 13.31
N THR A 91 1.63 -10.63 12.17
CA THR A 91 1.08 -10.22 10.87
C THR A 91 0.12 -11.28 10.37
N GLN A 92 -1.12 -10.89 10.06
CA GLN A 92 -2.16 -11.78 9.58
C GLN A 92 -2.90 -11.11 8.42
N PHE A 93 -3.19 -11.90 7.39
CA PHE A 93 -4.02 -11.46 6.28
C PHE A 93 -5.52 -11.64 6.59
N VAL A 94 -6.30 -10.60 6.31
CA VAL A 94 -7.75 -10.58 6.44
C VAL A 94 -8.34 -10.30 5.06
N SER A 95 -9.06 -11.28 4.51
CA SER A 95 -9.72 -11.14 3.19
C SER A 95 -10.72 -9.99 3.19
N ALA A 96 -10.76 -9.22 2.11
CA ALA A 96 -11.88 -8.34 1.80
C ALA A 96 -13.15 -9.20 1.62
N SER A 97 -14.32 -8.59 1.88
CA SER A 97 -15.63 -9.24 1.84
C SER A 97 -16.03 -9.59 0.40
N SER A 98 -15.43 -10.62 -0.18
CA SER A 98 -15.92 -11.27 -1.41
C SER A 98 -16.86 -12.42 -1.04
N PRO A 99 -17.85 -12.77 -1.90
CA PRO A 99 -18.88 -13.75 -1.58
C PRO A 99 -18.30 -15.10 -1.12
N PRO A 100 -19.05 -15.87 -0.31
CA PRO A 100 -18.52 -17.08 0.33
C PRO A 100 -18.12 -18.11 -0.74
N GLY A 101 -16.87 -18.57 -0.70
CA GLY A 101 -16.39 -19.61 -1.61
C GLY A 101 -14.94 -20.05 -1.34
N GLU A 102 -14.59 -21.21 -1.91
CA GLU A 102 -13.31 -21.93 -1.85
C GLU A 102 -12.08 -21.07 -2.26
N VAL A 103 -12.31 -19.99 -3.00
CA VAL A 103 -11.30 -19.01 -3.43
C VAL A 103 -10.69 -18.27 -2.24
N SER A 104 -11.46 -17.96 -1.18
CA SER A 104 -10.95 -17.21 -0.03
C SER A 104 -9.91 -18.00 0.77
N LEU A 105 -10.08 -19.33 0.90
CA LEU A 105 -9.13 -20.19 1.61
C LEU A 105 -7.80 -20.33 0.86
N HIS A 106 -7.85 -20.51 -0.46
CA HIS A 106 -6.66 -20.60 -1.30
C HIS A 106 -5.85 -19.29 -1.29
N VAL A 107 -6.53 -18.15 -1.37
CA VAL A 107 -5.90 -16.82 -1.29
C VAL A 107 -5.27 -16.61 0.09
N ARG A 108 -5.96 -16.94 1.18
CA ARG A 108 -5.40 -16.86 2.55
C ARG A 108 -4.16 -17.74 2.74
N SER A 109 -4.16 -18.96 2.20
CA SER A 109 -3.00 -19.87 2.27
C SER A 109 -1.79 -19.36 1.48
N ARG A 110 -2.03 -18.72 0.32
CA ARG A 110 -0.97 -18.06 -0.45
C ARG A 110 -0.43 -16.84 0.27
N LEU A 111 -1.31 -16.04 0.87
CA LEU A 111 -0.95 -14.81 1.59
C LEU A 111 -0.51 -15.04 3.04
N SER A 112 -0.34 -16.29 3.46
CA SER A 112 0.20 -16.63 4.76
C SER A 112 1.70 -16.30 4.84
N HIS A 113 2.13 -15.87 6.02
CA HIS A 113 3.51 -15.48 6.30
C HIS A 113 4.37 -16.65 6.81
N ASP A 114 3.85 -17.89 6.76
CA ASP A 114 4.51 -19.08 7.34
C ASP A 114 5.89 -19.36 6.73
N PHE A 115 6.13 -18.96 5.48
CA PHE A 115 7.45 -19.10 4.83
C PHE A 115 8.54 -18.22 5.45
N LEU A 116 8.17 -17.25 6.30
CA LEU A 116 9.09 -16.45 7.10
C LEU A 116 9.08 -16.84 8.58
N ALA A 117 8.59 -18.04 8.93
CA ALA A 117 8.56 -18.55 10.31
C ALA A 117 9.94 -18.58 11.00
N ASN A 118 11.03 -18.62 10.23
CA ASN A 118 12.39 -18.57 10.76
C ASN A 118 12.80 -17.18 11.28
N PHE A 119 12.03 -16.14 10.95
CA PHE A 119 12.27 -14.78 11.42
C PHE A 119 11.44 -14.49 12.66
N TYR A 120 12.10 -14.11 13.75
CA TYR A 120 11.46 -13.63 14.95
C TYR A 120 11.52 -12.10 14.99
N GLY A 121 10.50 -11.45 15.58
CA GLY A 121 10.51 -9.98 15.71
C GLY A 121 10.38 -9.23 14.37
N LEU A 122 9.60 -9.78 13.42
CA LEU A 122 9.21 -9.06 12.21
C LEU A 122 8.12 -8.03 12.51
N TYR A 123 8.34 -6.82 12.02
CA TYR A 123 7.36 -5.74 12.08
C TYR A 123 7.03 -5.28 10.68
N LEU A 124 5.79 -5.52 10.25
CA LEU A 124 5.29 -5.02 8.98
C LEU A 124 5.27 -3.48 9.03
N THR A 125 5.96 -2.83 8.11
CA THR A 125 6.05 -1.38 8.02
C THR A 125 5.39 -0.82 6.77
N ASP A 126 5.33 -1.59 5.68
CA ASP A 126 4.69 -1.16 4.45
C ASP A 126 4.17 -2.35 3.62
N CYS A 127 3.16 -2.10 2.80
CA CYS A 127 2.56 -3.04 1.86
C CYS A 127 2.23 -2.28 0.58
N ARG A 128 2.88 -2.64 -0.52
CA ARG A 128 2.68 -1.94 -1.79
C ARG A 128 2.99 -2.85 -2.96
N TYR A 129 2.20 -2.73 -4.03
CA TYR A 129 2.40 -3.48 -5.27
C TYR A 129 2.45 -5.01 -5.09
N GLY A 130 1.71 -5.53 -4.12
CA GLY A 130 1.73 -6.96 -3.79
C GLY A 130 2.95 -7.43 -3.01
N LEU A 131 3.85 -6.53 -2.60
CA LEU A 131 5.01 -6.81 -1.76
C LEU A 131 4.78 -6.31 -0.33
N LEU A 132 5.41 -6.99 0.61
CA LEU A 132 5.43 -6.62 2.02
C LEU A 132 6.85 -6.24 2.43
N ALA A 133 6.98 -5.17 3.21
CA ALA A 133 8.25 -4.77 3.82
C ALA A 133 8.17 -4.88 5.33
N PHE A 134 9.14 -5.58 5.90
CA PHE A 134 9.29 -5.79 7.33
C PHE A 134 10.61 -5.24 7.84
N VAL A 135 10.59 -4.67 9.03
CA VAL A 135 11.80 -4.47 9.83
C VAL A 135 11.99 -5.68 10.73
N HIS A 136 13.17 -6.30 10.65
CA HIS A 136 13.57 -7.48 11.40
C HIS A 136 14.62 -7.12 12.45
N ASN A 137 14.32 -7.41 13.72
CA ASN A 137 15.20 -7.14 14.87
C ASN A 137 15.76 -5.71 14.93
N LYS A 138 15.03 -4.73 14.38
CA LYS A 138 15.45 -3.31 14.28
C LYS A 138 16.75 -3.06 13.50
N THR A 139 17.30 -4.07 12.82
CA THR A 139 18.63 -4.01 12.20
C THR A 139 18.64 -4.35 10.72
N SER A 140 17.67 -5.14 10.27
CA SER A 140 17.60 -5.64 8.90
C SER A 140 16.19 -5.46 8.36
N ILE A 141 16.07 -5.54 7.03
CA ILE A 141 14.80 -5.39 6.33
C ILE A 141 14.52 -6.69 5.59
N VAL A 142 13.30 -7.20 5.70
CA VAL A 142 12.82 -8.32 4.89
C VAL A 142 11.76 -7.79 3.95
N VAL A 143 12.02 -7.90 2.64
CA VAL A 143 11.00 -7.68 1.61
C VAL A 143 10.54 -9.02 1.13
N CYS A 144 9.24 -9.25 1.07
CA CYS A 144 8.71 -10.50 0.53
C CYS A 144 7.52 -10.29 -0.40
N ASP A 145 7.41 -11.24 -1.32
CA ASP A 145 6.22 -11.49 -2.11
C ASP A 145 5.52 -12.69 -1.49
N PRO A 146 4.42 -12.49 -0.74
CA PRO A 146 3.70 -13.60 -0.13
C PRO A 146 3.10 -14.54 -1.19
N TRP A 147 2.74 -14.02 -2.37
CA TRP A 147 2.12 -14.81 -3.43
C TRP A 147 3.07 -15.86 -4.01
N THR A 148 4.31 -15.45 -4.29
CA THR A 148 5.36 -16.34 -4.80
C THR A 148 6.18 -17.01 -3.69
N ARG A 149 5.94 -16.63 -2.43
CA ARG A 149 6.70 -17.09 -1.23
C ARG A 149 8.20 -16.83 -1.35
N GLN A 150 8.57 -15.75 -2.03
CA GLN A 150 9.94 -15.32 -2.17
C GLN A 150 10.22 -14.17 -1.19
N TYR A 151 11.44 -14.11 -0.67
CA TYR A 151 11.88 -12.99 0.16
C TYR A 151 13.33 -12.61 -0.14
N ARG A 152 13.67 -11.38 0.23
CA ARG A 152 15.03 -10.85 0.26
C ARG A 152 15.29 -10.23 1.63
N LEU A 153 16.37 -10.67 2.26
CA LEU A 153 16.92 -10.04 3.44
C LEU A 153 17.90 -8.96 3.00
N LEU A 154 17.68 -7.74 3.46
CA LEU A 154 18.49 -6.57 3.15
C LEU A 154 19.15 -6.09 4.43
N MET A 155 20.45 -5.83 4.32
CA MET A 155 21.23 -5.20 5.37
C MET A 155 21.43 -3.74 4.97
N PRO A 156 20.76 -2.78 5.63
CA PRO A 156 21.03 -1.36 5.42
C PRO A 156 22.52 -1.05 5.58
N PRO A 157 23.06 -0.05 4.87
CA PRO A 157 24.44 0.36 5.00
C PRO A 157 24.61 1.00 6.38
N LEU A 158 24.95 0.18 7.38
CA LEU A 158 25.35 0.67 8.69
C LEU A 158 26.77 1.20 8.58
N GLU A 159 26.91 2.52 8.53
CA GLU A 159 28.13 3.12 9.05
C GLU A 159 28.13 2.93 10.57
N LEU A 160 28.89 1.93 11.01
CA LEU A 160 29.36 1.69 12.38
C LEU A 160 28.43 0.92 13.32
N LYS A 161 29.08 0.05 14.12
CA LYS A 161 28.57 -0.81 15.19
C LYS A 161 27.77 -0.02 16.24
N LEU A 162 26.48 0.23 16.02
CA LEU A 162 25.61 0.92 16.98
C LEU A 162 24.22 0.27 17.07
N ASP A 163 23.61 0.41 18.24
CA ASP A 163 22.64 -0.55 18.80
C ASP A 163 21.26 -0.63 18.13
N PHE A 164 20.80 0.35 17.31
CA PHE A 164 19.42 0.32 16.77
C PHE A 164 19.25 1.10 15.45
N PRO A 165 19.56 0.52 14.28
CA PRO A 165 19.76 1.32 13.07
C PRO A 165 18.56 1.44 12.11
N CYS A 166 17.52 0.60 12.15
CA CYS A 166 16.43 0.63 11.14
C CYS A 166 15.05 0.88 11.77
N TYR A 167 14.45 2.03 11.43
CA TYR A 167 13.20 2.53 12.05
C TYR A 167 11.97 2.28 11.20
N GLY A 168 12.14 2.25 9.89
CA GLY A 168 11.09 1.92 8.94
C GLY A 168 11.66 1.54 7.58
N ALA A 169 10.95 0.63 6.91
CA ALA A 169 11.21 0.21 5.55
C ALA A 169 9.95 0.48 4.71
N PHE A 170 10.08 1.29 3.68
CA PHE A 170 8.96 1.74 2.86
C PHE A 170 9.21 1.41 1.40
N LEU A 171 8.25 0.75 0.76
CA LEU A 171 8.33 0.39 -0.65
C LEU A 171 8.12 1.64 -1.50
N LEU A 172 9.06 1.88 -2.41
CA LEU A 172 8.99 2.95 -3.40
C LEU A 172 8.51 2.38 -4.74
N ASP A 173 8.03 3.26 -5.61
CA ASP A 173 7.58 2.91 -6.95
C ASP A 173 8.79 2.36 -7.72
N ALA A 174 8.60 1.32 -8.53
CA ALA A 174 9.59 0.96 -9.54
C ALA A 174 9.74 2.13 -10.53
N ASP A 175 10.90 2.25 -11.20
CA ASP A 175 11.17 3.37 -12.11
C ASP A 175 10.05 3.63 -13.13
N GLU A 176 9.97 4.87 -13.64
CA GLU A 176 8.91 5.52 -14.45
C GLU A 176 8.28 4.69 -15.59
N THR A 177 8.87 3.56 -15.94
CA THR A 177 8.36 2.55 -16.88
C THR A 177 7.03 1.90 -16.48
N GLY A 178 6.51 2.12 -15.26
CA GLY A 178 5.21 1.61 -14.82
C GLY A 178 5.14 0.08 -14.76
N THR A 179 6.29 -0.59 -14.70
CA THR A 179 6.37 -2.03 -14.48
C THR A 179 5.98 -2.35 -13.04
N THR A 180 5.21 -3.42 -12.84
CA THR A 180 4.83 -3.91 -11.50
C THR A 180 6.09 -4.19 -10.69
N SER A 181 6.13 -3.70 -9.45
CA SER A 181 7.20 -4.03 -8.51
C SER A 181 7.17 -5.53 -8.25
N HIS A 182 8.16 -6.22 -8.81
CA HIS A 182 8.43 -7.63 -8.55
C HIS A 182 9.68 -7.74 -7.66
N MET A 183 9.92 -8.94 -7.11
CA MET A 183 11.11 -9.25 -6.30
C MET A 183 12.46 -8.91 -6.96
N SER A 184 12.50 -8.71 -8.28
CA SER A 184 13.71 -8.31 -9.03
C SER A 184 13.84 -6.80 -9.29
N ASN A 185 12.80 -6.00 -9.08
CA ASN A 185 12.75 -4.59 -9.49
C ASN A 185 12.08 -3.66 -8.48
N PHE A 186 12.05 -4.06 -7.20
CA PHE A 186 11.52 -3.20 -6.15
C PHE A 186 12.59 -2.23 -5.64
N ARG A 187 12.11 -1.15 -5.01
CA ARG A 187 12.95 -0.21 -4.25
C ARG A 187 12.42 -0.09 -2.82
N VAL A 188 13.33 0.04 -1.86
CA VAL A 188 12.99 0.25 -0.45
C VAL A 188 13.72 1.45 0.10
N LEU A 189 12.98 2.42 0.63
CA LEU A 189 13.49 3.47 1.48
C LEU A 189 13.66 2.94 2.91
N CYS A 190 14.88 2.99 3.41
CA CYS A 190 15.23 2.74 4.81
C CYS A 190 15.44 4.07 5.52
N VAL A 191 14.75 4.28 6.64
CA VAL A 191 15.00 5.41 7.54
C VAL A 191 15.72 4.89 8.78
N SER A 192 16.88 5.48 9.04
CA SER A 192 17.83 5.05 10.05
C SER A 192 18.19 6.21 10.98
N PHE A 193 18.28 5.96 12.28
CA PHE A 193 18.81 6.93 13.24
C PHE A 193 19.99 6.31 13.98
N PHE A 194 21.08 7.06 14.14
CA PHE A 194 22.24 6.60 14.88
C PHE A 194 22.84 7.73 15.71
N VAL A 195 23.49 7.37 16.81
CA VAL A 195 24.17 8.32 17.69
C VAL A 195 25.66 8.23 17.47
N ASN A 196 26.25 9.25 16.86
CA ASN A 196 27.68 9.36 16.71
C ASN A 196 28.32 9.68 18.07
N LYS A 197 29.08 8.73 18.63
CA LYS A 197 29.74 8.86 19.94
C LYS A 197 31.12 9.51 19.86
N HIS A 198 31.59 9.95 18.69
CA HIS A 198 32.89 10.60 18.56
C HIS A 198 32.83 12.05 19.09
N GLY A 199 33.43 12.31 20.26
CA GLY A 199 33.69 13.66 20.76
C GLY A 199 32.77 14.16 21.89
N GLY A 200 32.61 13.40 22.97
CA GLY A 200 32.15 13.89 24.29
C GLY A 200 30.66 14.22 24.44
N MET A 201 29.96 14.56 23.35
CA MET A 201 28.52 14.79 23.31
C MET A 201 27.95 14.05 22.09
N GLY A 202 27.18 12.98 22.33
CA GLY A 202 26.65 12.14 21.25
C GLY A 202 25.75 12.94 20.31
N ARG A 203 26.19 13.15 19.05
CA ARG A 203 25.35 13.78 18.02
C ARG A 203 24.47 12.71 17.40
N THR A 204 23.16 12.95 17.38
CA THR A 204 22.23 12.03 16.72
C THR A 204 22.10 12.42 15.25
N SER A 205 22.19 11.45 14.36
CA SER A 205 22.05 11.64 12.92
C SER A 205 20.93 10.77 12.40
N VAL A 206 20.17 11.31 11.45
CA VAL A 206 19.20 10.57 10.64
C VAL A 206 19.84 10.31 9.29
N SER A 207 19.81 9.06 8.84
CA SER A 207 20.19 8.69 7.48
C SER A 207 19.02 8.06 6.77
N VAL A 208 18.85 8.45 5.53
CA VAL A 208 17.84 7.92 4.62
C VAL A 208 18.56 7.29 3.45
N SER A 209 18.35 6.00 3.26
CA SER A 209 19.01 5.22 2.21
C SER A 209 17.97 4.45 1.39
N VAL A 210 18.18 4.33 0.09
CA VAL A 210 17.33 3.54 -0.80
C VAL A 210 18.08 2.31 -1.28
N PHE A 211 17.48 1.14 -1.13
CA PHE A 211 17.91 -0.08 -1.79
C PHE A 211 17.21 -0.22 -3.14
N SER A 212 17.97 -0.55 -4.18
CA SER A 212 17.45 -0.93 -5.49
C SER A 212 17.69 -2.41 -5.74
N ALA A 213 16.62 -3.17 -6.00
CA ALA A 213 16.70 -4.61 -6.25
C ALA A 213 17.31 -4.95 -7.62
N THR A 214 17.19 -4.06 -8.61
CA THR A 214 17.79 -4.22 -9.95
C THR A 214 19.29 -4.11 -9.89
N ASP A 215 19.76 -3.03 -9.27
CA ASP A 215 21.17 -2.72 -9.14
C ASP A 215 21.82 -3.49 -7.98
N ASN A 216 21.00 -4.12 -7.13
CA ASN A 216 21.39 -4.80 -5.91
C ASN A 216 22.31 -3.96 -5.01
N ARG A 217 22.01 -2.66 -4.88
CA ARG A 217 22.84 -1.69 -4.18
C ARG A 217 22.02 -0.75 -3.31
N TRP A 218 22.69 -0.24 -2.29
CA TRP A 218 22.19 0.86 -1.48
C TRP A 218 22.72 2.20 -1.99
N LEU A 219 21.85 3.21 -1.98
CA LEU A 219 22.17 4.59 -2.27
C LEU A 219 21.80 5.42 -1.05
N SER A 220 22.76 6.14 -0.48
CA SER A 220 22.48 7.12 0.57
C SER A 220 21.87 8.36 -0.07
N LEU A 221 20.64 8.71 0.31
CA LEU A 221 19.96 9.90 -0.20
C LEU A 221 20.36 11.14 0.61
N ALA A 222 20.31 11.02 1.94
CA ALA A 222 20.64 12.10 2.85
C ALA A 222 21.10 11.56 4.20
N THR A 223 22.02 12.27 4.81
CA THR A 223 22.36 12.13 6.23
C THR A 223 22.31 13.51 6.87
N THR A 224 21.48 13.68 7.90
CA THR A 224 21.25 14.97 8.57
C THR A 224 21.53 14.81 10.05
N ASN A 225 22.36 15.71 10.60
CA ASN A 225 22.57 15.80 12.03
C ASN A 225 21.36 16.48 12.67
N VAL A 226 20.86 15.91 13.77
CA VAL A 226 19.68 16.42 14.47
C VAL A 226 20.07 16.73 15.92
N ASP A 227 19.45 17.78 16.48
CA ASP A 227 19.73 18.21 17.85
C ASP A 227 19.46 17.09 18.86
N ALA A 228 20.45 16.84 19.72
CA ALA A 228 20.48 15.71 20.63
C ALA A 228 19.30 15.68 21.62
N GLY A 229 18.73 16.83 22.00
CA GLY A 229 17.64 16.91 22.98
C GLY A 229 16.32 16.31 22.51
N VAL A 230 15.91 16.58 21.27
CA VAL A 230 14.64 16.09 20.71
C VAL A 230 14.73 14.61 20.34
N VAL A 231 15.90 14.19 19.84
CA VAL A 231 16.07 12.83 19.30
C VAL A 231 16.61 11.82 20.32
N ALA A 232 17.37 12.24 21.34
CA ALA A 232 17.77 11.33 22.42
C ALA A 232 16.55 10.79 23.19
N ALA A 233 15.56 11.66 23.47
CA ALA A 233 14.28 11.23 24.04
C ALA A 233 13.55 10.28 23.08
N ALA A 234 13.43 10.64 21.79
CA ALA A 234 12.79 9.78 20.80
C ALA A 234 13.46 8.40 20.69
N ILE A 235 14.79 8.33 20.58
CA ILE A 235 15.55 7.06 20.47
C ILE A 235 15.42 6.22 21.74
N LEU A 236 15.51 6.83 22.93
CA LEU A 236 15.28 6.13 24.20
C LEU A 236 13.86 5.55 24.28
N PHE A 237 12.82 6.31 23.94
CA PHE A 237 11.45 5.82 23.90
C PHE A 237 11.21 4.73 22.82
N LEU A 238 11.86 4.82 21.65
CA LEU A 238 11.76 3.85 20.54
C LEU A 238 12.53 2.54 20.81
N SER A 239 13.57 2.60 21.65
CA SER A 239 14.22 1.38 22.15
C SER A 239 13.24 0.52 22.96
N ILE A 240 12.30 1.17 23.67
CA ILE A 240 11.32 0.57 24.59
C ILE A 240 10.00 0.22 23.88
N LEU A 241 9.58 0.97 22.85
CA LEU A 241 8.27 0.82 22.20
C LEU A 241 8.37 0.56 20.68
N HIS A 242 7.43 -0.20 20.13
CA HIS A 242 7.36 -0.51 18.69
C HIS A 242 7.31 0.76 17.83
N THR A 243 8.28 0.97 16.93
CA THR A 243 8.46 2.18 16.09
C THR A 243 7.23 2.60 15.29
N SER A 244 6.43 1.63 14.85
CA SER A 244 5.19 1.93 14.15
C SER A 244 4.19 2.68 15.06
N LYS A 245 4.42 2.76 16.39
CA LYS A 245 3.61 3.54 17.37
C LYS A 245 3.58 5.03 17.15
N PHE A 246 4.53 5.53 16.38
CA PHE A 246 4.72 6.96 16.16
C PHE A 246 4.51 7.34 14.70
N PHE A 247 4.25 6.38 13.81
CA PHE A 247 4.01 6.67 12.40
C PHE A 247 2.64 7.34 12.22
N ALA A 248 2.66 8.56 11.69
CA ALA A 248 1.49 9.39 11.46
C ALA A 248 0.91 9.22 10.05
N GLY A 249 1.65 8.62 9.12
CA GLY A 249 1.16 8.27 7.79
C GLY A 249 2.13 8.63 6.68
N ARG A 250 1.75 8.24 5.46
CA ARG A 250 2.45 8.51 4.21
C ARG A 250 1.54 9.33 3.31
N VAL A 251 1.93 10.56 3.00
CA VAL A 251 1.09 11.51 2.25
C VAL A 251 1.95 12.47 1.43
N GLY A 252 1.52 12.81 0.22
CA GLY A 252 2.22 13.78 -0.63
C GLY A 252 3.69 13.44 -0.94
N GLY A 253 4.03 12.14 -1.06
CA GLY A 253 5.41 11.68 -1.29
C GLY A 253 6.35 11.90 -0.10
N SER A 254 5.80 12.02 1.11
CA SER A 254 6.54 12.15 2.35
C SER A 254 5.99 11.22 3.43
N LEU A 255 6.88 10.81 4.33
CA LEU A 255 6.59 9.99 5.48
C LEU A 255 6.59 10.85 6.74
N PHE A 256 5.62 10.61 7.62
CA PHE A 256 5.40 11.42 8.82
C PHE A 256 5.43 10.58 10.09
N TRP A 257 6.07 11.11 11.13
CA TRP A 257 6.07 10.54 12.48
C TRP A 257 5.82 11.64 13.52
N SER A 258 5.18 11.27 14.63
CA SER A 258 4.97 12.15 15.78
C SER A 258 5.79 11.68 16.98
N PHE A 259 6.47 12.62 17.65
CA PHE A 259 7.31 12.36 18.82
C PHE A 259 6.93 13.28 19.97
N ASN A 260 6.95 12.72 21.18
CA ASN A 260 6.71 13.43 22.46
C ASN A 260 5.47 14.34 22.46
N GLY A 261 4.45 14.01 21.65
CA GLY A 261 3.22 14.79 21.51
C GLY A 261 3.36 16.20 20.93
N THR A 262 4.58 16.66 20.63
CA THR A 262 4.86 18.08 20.31
C THR A 262 5.68 18.25 19.04
N THR A 263 6.29 17.19 18.52
CA THR A 263 7.14 17.27 17.33
C THR A 263 6.63 16.34 16.25
N VAL A 264 6.65 16.81 15.01
CA VAL A 264 6.40 16.00 13.81
C VAL A 264 7.66 15.96 12.98
N ILE A 265 8.03 14.77 12.52
CA ILE A 265 9.12 14.55 11.60
C ILE A 265 8.54 14.24 10.23
N GLN A 266 9.08 14.88 9.21
CA GLN A 266 8.81 14.62 7.80
C GLN A 266 10.10 14.11 7.14
N VAL A 267 9.97 13.03 6.36
CA VAL A 267 11.02 12.57 5.44
C VAL A 267 10.45 12.55 4.04
N ASN A 268 11.08 13.29 3.12
CA ASN A 268 10.73 13.25 1.70
C ASN A 268 11.24 11.95 1.07
N GLU A 269 10.38 11.24 0.33
CA GLU A 269 10.73 9.92 -0.21
C GLU A 269 11.68 9.96 -1.40
N SER A 270 11.65 11.03 -2.19
CA SER A 270 12.49 11.14 -3.39
C SER A 270 13.87 11.71 -3.08
N THR A 271 13.95 12.68 -2.17
CA THR A 271 15.22 13.34 -1.81
C THR A 271 15.84 12.80 -0.53
N GLY A 272 15.08 12.08 0.29
CA GLY A 272 15.49 11.70 1.65
C GLY A 272 15.60 12.89 2.61
N ALA A 273 15.20 14.10 2.19
CA ALA A 273 15.32 15.30 3.00
C ALA A 273 14.50 15.18 4.29
N PHE A 274 15.16 15.46 5.41
CA PHE A 274 14.57 15.42 6.74
C PHE A 274 14.13 16.83 7.17
N SER A 275 12.96 16.93 7.78
CA SER A 275 12.48 18.17 8.39
C SER A 275 11.73 17.87 9.68
N SER A 276 11.94 18.69 10.71
CA SER A 276 11.20 18.63 11.96
C SER A 276 10.31 19.86 12.11
N PHE A 277 9.12 19.66 12.68
CA PHE A 277 8.13 20.70 12.90
C PHE A 277 7.63 20.65 14.33
N PHE A 278 7.69 21.78 15.02
CA PHE A 278 7.14 21.91 16.37
C PHE A 278 5.65 22.28 16.31
N MET A 279 4.84 21.51 17.03
CA MET A 279 3.42 21.74 17.23
C MET A 279 3.22 22.55 18.50
N SER A 280 2.92 23.84 18.37
CA SER A 280 2.53 24.67 19.52
C SER A 280 1.07 24.37 19.87
N LEU A 281 0.84 23.43 20.81
CA LEU A 281 -0.50 22.94 21.16
C LEU A 281 -1.13 23.65 22.38
N GLY A 282 -0.50 24.71 22.89
CA GLY A 282 -0.95 25.47 24.06
C GLY A 282 -0.16 25.14 25.34
N PRO A 283 -0.48 25.79 26.48
CA PRO A 283 0.33 25.69 27.70
C PRO A 283 0.39 24.27 28.24
N ALA A 284 1.61 23.84 28.51
CA ALA A 284 2.00 22.51 28.96
C ALA A 284 1.23 22.09 30.22
N GLY A 285 0.28 21.17 30.06
CA GLY A 285 -0.40 20.49 31.16
C GLY A 285 -0.91 19.10 30.80
N VAL A 286 -0.61 18.61 29.58
CA VAL A 286 -1.11 17.33 29.10
C VAL A 286 -0.05 16.27 29.36
N ASP A 287 -0.39 15.31 30.22
CA ASP A 287 0.43 14.16 30.65
C ASP A 287 1.32 13.64 29.51
N ASP A 288 2.63 13.87 29.65
CA ASP A 288 3.73 13.61 28.71
C ASP A 288 3.98 12.10 28.48
N ARG A 289 3.00 11.24 28.82
CA ARG A 289 3.13 9.78 28.90
C ARG A 289 2.33 9.00 27.86
N GLY A 290 2.22 9.53 26.66
CA GLY A 290 1.95 8.69 25.48
C GLY A 290 0.92 9.26 24.54
N MET A 291 1.39 10.08 23.60
CA MET A 291 0.72 10.21 22.32
C MET A 291 0.90 8.89 21.57
N ASP A 292 -0.11 8.01 21.65
CA ASP A 292 -0.18 6.74 20.90
C ASP A 292 -0.48 7.00 19.41
N ARG A 293 -0.27 6.01 18.52
CA ARG A 293 -0.56 6.09 17.06
C ARG A 293 -1.89 6.71 16.76
N GLY A 294 -2.85 6.44 17.63
CA GLY A 294 -4.22 6.88 17.50
C GLY A 294 -4.42 8.38 17.62
N LYS A 295 -3.39 9.19 17.88
CA LYS A 295 -3.61 10.62 18.17
C LYS A 295 -2.97 11.60 17.20
N VAL A 296 -2.17 11.16 16.22
CA VAL A 296 -1.62 12.04 15.18
C VAL A 296 -1.68 11.38 13.81
N ARG A 297 -2.13 12.13 12.81
CA ARG A 297 -2.23 11.70 11.41
C ARG A 297 -1.80 12.80 10.46
N ALA A 298 -1.07 12.43 9.41
CA ALA A 298 -0.79 13.33 8.29
C ALA A 298 -1.81 13.07 7.16
N VAL A 299 -2.33 14.13 6.56
CA VAL A 299 -3.43 14.10 5.59
C VAL A 299 -3.09 15.02 4.42
N VAL A 300 -3.29 14.57 3.19
CA VAL A 300 -3.20 15.45 2.01
C VAL A 300 -4.49 16.24 1.88
N HIS A 301 -4.40 17.53 1.60
CA HIS A 301 -5.53 18.33 1.15
C HIS A 301 -6.09 17.81 -0.17
N LYS A 302 -7.37 18.09 -0.45
CA LYS A 302 -8.03 17.79 -1.73
C LYS A 302 -7.27 18.30 -2.97
N ASP A 303 -6.48 19.36 -2.84
CA ASP A 303 -5.68 19.93 -3.93
C ASP A 303 -4.42 19.11 -4.26
N SER A 304 -4.15 18.05 -3.49
CA SER A 304 -2.98 17.16 -3.58
C SER A 304 -1.62 17.84 -3.40
N ARG A 305 -1.58 19.12 -3.01
CA ARG A 305 -0.33 19.91 -2.92
C ARG A 305 0.01 20.30 -1.50
N THR A 306 -0.99 20.47 -0.64
CA THR A 306 -0.76 20.87 0.73
C THR A 306 -0.95 19.67 1.67
N VAL A 307 -0.01 19.50 2.60
CA VAL A 307 -0.10 18.47 3.64
C VAL A 307 -0.46 19.15 4.96
N ARG A 308 -1.48 18.61 5.63
CA ARG A 308 -1.89 18.98 6.97
C ARG A 308 -1.55 17.86 7.93
N VAL A 309 -1.20 18.21 9.16
CA VAL A 309 -1.14 17.26 10.27
C VAL A 309 -2.34 17.51 11.16
N VAL A 310 -3.05 16.44 11.49
CA VAL A 310 -4.18 16.47 12.39
C VAL A 310 -3.81 15.70 13.65
N CYS A 311 -4.06 16.29 14.81
CA CYS A 311 -3.80 15.66 16.10
C CYS A 311 -5.02 15.75 17.03
N ILE A 312 -5.11 14.80 17.95
CA ILE A 312 -6.14 14.74 18.99
C ILE A 312 -5.49 15.08 20.31
N VAL A 313 -5.80 16.26 20.85
CA VAL A 313 -5.32 16.73 22.15
C VAL A 313 -6.47 16.64 23.13
N GLU A 314 -6.37 15.70 24.07
CA GLU A 314 -7.44 15.35 25.01
C GLU A 314 -8.76 14.98 24.30
N LYS A 315 -9.63 15.97 24.09
CA LYS A 315 -10.93 15.85 23.41
C LYS A 315 -11.07 16.72 22.17
N GLU A 316 -10.04 17.46 21.80
CA GLU A 316 -10.07 18.38 20.68
C GLU A 316 -9.29 17.83 19.48
N LEU A 317 -9.86 18.02 18.30
CA LEU A 317 -9.19 17.83 17.03
C LEU A 317 -8.51 19.14 16.64
N VAL A 318 -7.19 19.08 16.46
CA VAL A 318 -6.36 20.21 16.05
C VAL A 318 -5.82 19.95 14.65
N VAL A 319 -6.08 20.89 13.74
CA VAL A 319 -5.57 20.85 12.36
C VAL A 319 -4.42 21.84 12.22
N LEU A 320 -3.29 21.32 11.75
CA LEU A 320 -2.04 22.04 11.64
C LEU A 320 -1.54 22.07 10.19
N GLN A 321 -1.16 23.25 9.72
CA GLN A 321 -0.46 23.45 8.46
C GLN A 321 1.05 23.44 8.69
N LEU A 322 1.79 22.68 7.86
CA LEU A 322 3.25 22.67 7.92
C LEU A 322 3.79 23.88 7.18
N MET A 323 4.49 24.77 7.90
CA MET A 323 5.15 25.93 7.32
C MET A 323 6.61 25.58 6.97
N GLN A 324 6.83 25.13 5.74
CA GLN A 324 8.18 24.81 5.25
C GLN A 324 9.11 26.03 5.38
N GLY A 325 10.27 25.86 6.01
CA GLY A 325 11.28 26.90 6.23
C GLY A 325 11.32 27.51 7.64
N ARG A 326 10.25 27.42 8.45
CA ARG A 326 10.27 27.87 9.86
C ARG A 326 10.36 26.73 10.88
N GLY A 327 10.12 25.49 10.48
CA GLY A 327 10.11 24.34 11.40
C GLY A 327 8.98 24.42 12.44
N VAL A 328 7.90 25.13 12.12
CA VAL A 328 6.76 25.34 13.02
C VAL A 328 5.47 24.97 12.29
N CYS A 329 4.54 24.35 13.01
CA CYS A 329 3.19 24.10 12.56
C CYS A 329 2.27 25.29 12.91
N LYS A 330 1.53 25.82 11.92
CA LYS A 330 0.50 26.83 12.16
C LYS A 330 -0.83 26.15 12.45
N GLN A 331 -1.48 26.50 13.55
CA GLN A 331 -2.83 26.01 13.84
C GLN A 331 -3.84 26.68 12.90
N GLU A 332 -4.59 25.87 12.16
CA GLU A 332 -5.70 26.32 11.30
C GLU A 332 -7.03 26.22 12.01
N LYS A 333 -7.29 25.08 12.68
CA LYS A 333 -8.56 24.78 13.35
C LYS A 333 -8.33 24.03 14.65
N ARG A 334 -9.24 24.23 15.60
CA ARG A 334 -9.33 23.49 16.87
C ARG A 334 -10.81 23.30 17.18
N VAL A 335 -11.26 22.06 17.29
CA VAL A 335 -12.69 21.72 17.42
C VAL A 335 -12.86 20.63 18.47
N ASP A 336 -13.85 20.77 19.36
CA ASP A 336 -14.20 19.74 20.33
C ASP A 336 -14.87 18.55 19.62
N LEU A 337 -14.33 17.34 19.80
CA LEU A 337 -14.80 16.14 19.10
C LEU A 337 -16.17 15.66 19.58
N PHE A 338 -16.52 15.87 20.85
CA PHE A 338 -17.83 15.49 21.38
C PHE A 338 -18.92 16.37 20.79
N GLN A 339 -18.67 17.67 20.67
CA GLN A 339 -19.56 18.61 20.00
C GLN A 339 -19.65 18.32 18.50
N LEU A 340 -18.50 18.17 17.83
CA LEU A 340 -18.43 17.95 16.38
C LEU A 340 -19.19 16.70 15.95
N CYS A 341 -19.05 15.62 16.72
CA CYS A 341 -19.64 14.33 16.38
C CYS A 341 -21.02 14.09 17.04
N ASN A 342 -21.52 15.07 17.81
CA ASN A 342 -22.75 14.97 18.60
C ASN A 342 -22.79 13.70 19.49
N VAL A 343 -21.75 13.52 20.31
CA VAL A 343 -21.59 12.38 21.23
C VAL A 343 -21.50 12.89 22.66
N GLU A 344 -22.21 12.26 23.59
CA GLU A 344 -22.12 12.59 25.01
C GLU A 344 -20.73 12.28 25.58
N GLU A 345 -20.19 13.21 26.36
CA GLU A 345 -18.91 13.06 27.06
C GLU A 345 -19.06 12.03 28.18
N GLY A 346 -18.40 10.87 28.00
CA GLY A 346 -18.40 9.78 28.98
C GLY A 346 -17.05 9.66 29.68
N PRO A 347 -17.01 9.23 30.95
CA PRO A 347 -15.76 9.10 31.70
C PRO A 347 -14.80 8.14 31.00
N GLY A 348 -13.57 8.60 30.76
CA GLY A 348 -12.45 7.76 30.31
C GLY A 348 -12.54 7.22 28.88
N ARG A 349 -13.24 7.90 27.95
CA ARG A 349 -13.29 7.51 26.52
C ARG A 349 -12.27 8.30 25.69
N PRO A 350 -11.06 7.77 25.44
CA PRO A 350 -10.08 8.46 24.61
C PRO A 350 -10.46 8.33 23.13
N TRP A 351 -10.61 9.47 22.48
CA TRP A 351 -10.68 9.56 21.02
C TRP A 351 -9.40 9.03 20.39
N HIS A 352 -9.56 8.31 19.28
CA HIS A 352 -8.42 7.87 18.48
C HIS A 352 -8.77 7.81 16.99
N PHE A 353 -7.76 8.04 16.17
CA PHE A 353 -7.76 7.75 14.74
C PHE A 353 -7.86 6.25 14.49
N LEU A 354 -8.48 5.93 13.36
CA LEU A 354 -8.54 4.59 12.78
C LEU A 354 -7.78 4.59 11.45
N GLU A 355 -7.11 3.50 11.12
CA GLU A 355 -6.68 3.22 9.74
C GLU A 355 -7.76 2.39 9.06
N LEU A 356 -8.10 2.76 7.83
CA LEU A 356 -9.23 2.17 7.14
C LEU A 356 -9.01 0.74 6.68
N ILE A 357 -10.14 0.04 6.69
CA ILE A 357 -10.42 -1.17 5.93
C ILE A 357 -11.55 -0.74 4.98
N SER A 358 -11.24 -0.39 3.74
CA SER A 358 -12.27 -0.32 2.70
C SER A 358 -11.66 -0.50 1.33
N ASP A 359 -12.41 -1.21 0.48
CA ASP A 359 -12.15 -1.34 -0.96
C ASP A 359 -12.28 0.01 -1.71
N GLU A 360 -12.80 1.04 -1.02
CA GLU A 360 -12.85 2.43 -1.48
C GLU A 360 -11.81 3.25 -0.70
N THR A 361 -10.81 3.79 -1.40
CA THR A 361 -9.83 4.73 -0.82
C THR A 361 -10.57 5.92 -0.21
N VAL A 362 -10.27 6.26 1.05
CA VAL A 362 -10.78 7.49 1.65
C VAL A 362 -10.43 8.67 0.76
N ALA A 363 -11.45 9.48 0.49
CA ALA A 363 -11.31 10.69 -0.27
C ALA A 363 -10.16 11.53 0.32
N PRO A 364 -9.24 12.05 -0.51
CA PRO A 364 -8.17 12.93 -0.05
C PRO A 364 -8.73 14.01 0.87
N GLY A 365 -8.10 14.23 2.02
CA GLY A 365 -8.53 15.23 2.99
C GLY A 365 -9.45 14.72 4.10
N CYS A 366 -9.86 13.44 4.09
CA CYS A 366 -10.70 12.89 5.14
C CYS A 366 -9.91 12.03 6.15
N ILE A 367 -10.40 11.98 7.39
CA ILE A 367 -9.85 11.18 8.49
C ILE A 367 -10.94 10.33 9.13
N MET A 368 -10.56 9.20 9.73
CA MET A 368 -11.49 8.41 10.52
C MET A 368 -11.16 8.42 12.00
N LEU A 369 -12.21 8.60 12.80
CA LEU A 369 -12.17 8.80 14.24
C LEU A 369 -13.13 7.85 14.94
N SER A 370 -12.77 7.45 16.15
CA SER A 370 -13.65 6.68 17.02
C SER A 370 -13.50 7.18 18.46
N PRO A 371 -14.61 7.43 19.17
CA PRO A 371 -14.57 7.89 20.56
C PRO A 371 -14.16 6.79 21.53
N ASN A 372 -14.31 5.52 21.14
CA ASN A 372 -13.87 4.37 21.93
C ASN A 372 -13.63 3.16 21.04
N GLN A 373 -12.56 2.42 21.30
CA GLN A 373 -12.24 1.15 20.66
C GLN A 373 -13.40 0.14 20.69
N LYS A 374 -14.29 0.23 21.69
CA LYS A 374 -15.44 -0.67 21.88
C LYS A 374 -16.74 -0.23 21.18
N CYS A 375 -16.84 1.00 20.67
CA CYS A 375 -18.05 1.43 19.96
C CYS A 375 -18.27 0.58 18.70
N SER A 376 -19.51 0.36 18.28
CA SER A 376 -19.86 -0.34 17.03
C SER A 376 -20.00 0.60 15.83
N TRP A 377 -19.61 1.86 15.99
CA TRP A 377 -19.69 2.91 14.97
C TRP A 377 -18.47 3.82 15.07
N MET A 378 -18.16 4.51 13.97
CA MET A 378 -17.03 5.41 13.78
C MET A 378 -17.46 6.64 12.98
N PHE A 379 -16.58 7.62 12.87
CA PHE A 379 -16.82 8.84 12.11
C PHE A 379 -15.79 9.01 11.02
N LEU A 380 -16.25 9.35 9.82
CA LEU A 380 -15.44 9.93 8.77
C LEU A 380 -15.60 11.45 8.86
N VAL A 381 -14.49 12.18 8.92
CA VAL A 381 -14.48 13.64 9.04
C VAL A 381 -13.67 14.23 7.92
N ASP A 382 -14.28 15.16 7.19
CA ASP A 382 -13.58 15.98 6.21
C ASP A 382 -12.79 17.06 6.94
N VAL A 383 -11.46 17.06 6.80
CA VAL A 383 -10.57 17.99 7.53
C VAL A 383 -10.75 19.45 7.05
N GLU A 384 -11.25 19.65 5.84
CA GLU A 384 -11.44 20.98 5.26
C GLU A 384 -12.79 21.59 5.60
N THR A 385 -13.87 20.81 5.63
CA THR A 385 -15.22 21.32 5.94
C THR A 385 -15.62 21.09 7.40
N MET A 386 -14.96 20.17 8.10
CA MET A 386 -15.41 19.61 9.39
C MET A 386 -16.80 18.94 9.29
N GLU A 387 -17.19 18.50 8.11
CA GLU A 387 -18.38 17.66 7.95
C GLU A 387 -18.10 16.25 8.48
N VAL A 388 -19.08 15.68 9.17
CA VAL A 388 -18.98 14.39 9.83
C VAL A 388 -20.01 13.44 9.27
N GLU A 389 -19.54 12.28 8.83
CA GLU A 389 -20.38 11.15 8.45
C GLU A 389 -20.19 10.02 9.47
N ARG A 390 -21.30 9.48 9.97
CA ARG A 390 -21.28 8.35 10.90
C ARG A 390 -21.39 7.03 10.12
N ILE A 391 -20.41 6.16 10.34
CA ILE A 391 -20.31 4.87 9.64
C ILE A 391 -20.42 3.72 10.65
N GLU A 392 -21.17 2.67 10.32
CA GLU A 392 -21.20 1.44 11.11
C GLU A 392 -19.87 0.70 11.05
N LYS A 393 -19.37 0.18 12.19
CA LYS A 393 -18.16 -0.65 12.22
C LYS A 393 -18.46 -2.04 11.66
N ARG A 394 -18.36 -2.18 10.34
CA ARG A 394 -18.36 -3.50 9.68
C ARG A 394 -16.90 -3.95 9.54
N TYR A 395 -16.54 -5.01 10.27
CA TYR A 395 -15.26 -5.73 10.17
C TYR A 395 -13.98 -4.95 10.54
N TRP A 396 -13.96 -4.33 11.73
CA TRP A 396 -12.73 -3.74 12.30
C TRP A 396 -11.84 -4.78 13.00
N HIS A 397 -10.53 -4.69 12.77
CA HIS A 397 -9.49 -5.35 13.55
C HIS A 397 -8.66 -4.31 14.30
N LYS A 398 -8.33 -4.59 15.57
CA LYS A 398 -7.70 -3.67 16.56
C LYS A 398 -6.37 -2.99 16.18
N ARG A 399 -5.85 -3.16 14.98
CA ARG A 399 -4.46 -2.84 14.60
C ARG A 399 -4.42 -2.20 13.21
N GLN A 400 -3.30 -1.55 12.90
CA GLN A 400 -3.00 -0.99 11.58
C GLN A 400 -3.23 -2.05 10.51
N MET A 401 -4.02 -1.71 9.49
CA MET A 401 -4.33 -2.59 8.37
C MET A 401 -3.73 -1.97 7.12
N LEU A 402 -2.87 -2.72 6.45
CA LEU A 402 -2.28 -2.29 5.20
C LEU A 402 -2.99 -3.03 4.06
N PRO A 403 -3.62 -2.31 3.11
CA PRO A 403 -4.33 -2.94 2.00
C PRO A 403 -3.34 -3.73 1.15
N TYR A 404 -3.73 -4.95 0.80
CA TYR A 404 -2.98 -5.80 -0.11
C TYR A 404 -3.68 -5.79 -1.47
N GLU A 405 -3.08 -5.03 -2.38
CA GLU A 405 -3.47 -5.00 -3.78
C GLU A 405 -2.83 -6.19 -4.50
N LEU A 406 -3.63 -6.95 -5.25
CA LEU A 406 -3.08 -8.02 -6.07
C LEU A 406 -2.22 -7.40 -7.18
N PRO A 407 -0.94 -7.80 -7.33
CA PRO A 407 -0.13 -7.36 -8.46
C PRO A 407 -0.72 -7.99 -9.72
N TRP A 408 -1.47 -7.20 -10.49
CA TRP A 408 -2.05 -7.66 -11.74
C TRP A 408 -1.04 -7.54 -12.88
N PRO A 409 -0.84 -8.57 -13.73
CA PRO A 409 -1.48 -9.88 -13.68
C PRO A 409 -0.78 -10.82 -12.68
N PRO A 410 -1.53 -11.60 -11.87
CA PRO A 410 -0.97 -12.62 -10.98
C PRO A 410 -0.31 -13.66 -11.86
N THR A 411 1.01 -13.56 -11.97
CA THR A 411 1.93 -14.49 -12.62
C THR A 411 1.29 -15.40 -13.68
N ILE A 412 0.63 -14.83 -14.70
CA ILE A 412 0.20 -15.60 -15.89
C ILE A 412 1.44 -16.17 -16.61
N LYS A 413 2.64 -15.70 -16.24
CA LYS A 413 3.95 -16.22 -16.63
C LYS A 413 4.35 -17.55 -15.98
N ALA A 414 3.70 -18.01 -14.90
CA ALA A 414 4.07 -19.27 -14.23
C ALA A 414 3.73 -20.55 -15.03
N CYS A 415 3.10 -20.40 -16.19
CA CYS A 415 2.80 -21.51 -17.13
C CYS A 415 3.12 -21.12 -18.58
N LEU A 416 4.10 -20.23 -18.80
CA LEU A 416 4.68 -19.98 -20.13
C LEU A 416 5.91 -20.87 -20.32
#